data_AF-R8CIC4-F1
#
_entry.id   AF-R8CIC4-F1
#
_cell.length_a   1.000
_cell.length_b   1.000
_cell.length_c   1.000
_cell.angle_alpha   90.00
_cell.angle_beta   90.00
_cell.angle_gamma   90.00
#
_symmetry.space_group_name_H-M   'P 1'
#
loop_
_entity.id
_entity.type
_entity.pdbx_description
1 polymer ?
#
loop_
_entity_poly.entity_id
_entity_poly.type
_entity_poly.pdbx_seq_one_letter_code
_entity_poly.pdbx_strand_id
1 'polypeptide(L)'
;MEKQEIFDKIVEWESEAGEDFLDYFDGYLRANNFMFWCMGRRYISKENFGLWEAEWRKSKLEAECANYYVCSEDTPYAIVKTDDRYLEDDWKKAYMIVAEFISESPTYIRRFTKFLEEGE
;
A
#
# COMPACT_ATOMS: atom_id res chain seq x y z
N MET A 1 -2.26 17.28 -3.80
CA MET A 1 -2.24 16.26 -4.85
C MET A 1 -3.48 15.43 -4.69
N GLU A 2 -4.24 15.29 -5.77
CA GLU A 2 -5.40 14.40 -5.80
C GLU A 2 -4.95 12.94 -5.92
N LYS A 3 -5.81 12.00 -5.57
CA LYS A 3 -5.46 10.56 -5.61
C LYS A 3 -5.00 10.09 -7.00
N GLN A 4 -5.60 10.61 -8.07
CA GLN A 4 -5.22 10.23 -9.44
C GLN A 4 -3.80 10.72 -9.76
N GLU A 5 -3.46 11.94 -9.35
CA GLU A 5 -2.12 12.50 -9.55
C GLU A 5 -1.05 11.70 -8.79
N ILE A 6 -1.37 11.21 -7.57
CA ILE A 6 -0.46 10.35 -6.82
C ILE A 6 -0.30 9.00 -7.51
N PHE A 7 -1.40 8.39 -7.97
CA PHE A 7 -1.35 7.13 -8.69
C PHE A 7 -0.51 7.24 -9.97
N ASP A 8 -0.73 8.28 -10.77
CA ASP A 8 0.02 8.50 -12.01
C ASP A 8 1.52 8.67 -11.74
N LYS A 9 1.88 9.35 -10.64
CA LYS A 9 3.27 9.51 -10.20
C LYS A 9 3.92 8.22 -9.70
N ILE A 10 3.16 7.35 -9.06
CA ILE A 10 3.64 6.00 -8.70
C ILE A 10 3.95 5.22 -9.99
N VAL A 11 3.03 5.20 -10.95
CA VAL A 11 3.20 4.50 -12.24
C VAL A 11 4.43 5.03 -12.99
N GLU A 12 4.57 6.36 -13.05
CA GLU A 12 5.73 7.01 -13.66
C GLU A 12 7.04 6.57 -12.98
N TRP A 13 7.09 6.61 -11.65
CA TRP A 13 8.25 6.19 -10.88
C TRP A 13 8.62 4.71 -11.13
N GLU A 14 7.65 3.79 -11.08
CA GLU A 14 7.91 2.37 -11.33
C GLU A 14 8.39 2.11 -12.76
N SER A 15 7.84 2.84 -13.73
CA SER A 15 8.28 2.76 -15.13
C SER A 15 9.71 3.27 -15.33
N GLU A 16 10.14 4.26 -14.57
CA GLU A 16 11.50 4.82 -14.64
C GLU A 16 12.52 3.96 -13.89
N ALA A 17 12.16 3.49 -12.70
CA ALA A 17 13.03 2.66 -11.85
C ALA A 17 13.10 1.20 -12.31
N GLY A 18 12.02 0.66 -12.90
CA GLY A 18 11.90 -0.76 -13.20
C GLY A 18 11.71 -1.64 -11.96
N GLU A 19 11.32 -1.03 -10.84
CA GLU A 19 11.19 -1.65 -9.51
C GLU A 19 9.78 -1.41 -8.95
N ASP A 20 9.40 -2.16 -7.92
CA ASP A 20 8.12 -1.99 -7.21
C ASP A 20 8.19 -0.80 -6.24
N PHE A 21 7.27 0.15 -6.35
CA PHE A 21 7.24 1.35 -5.51
C PHE A 21 7.11 1.02 -4.02
N LEU A 22 6.40 -0.04 -3.66
CA LEU A 22 6.20 -0.42 -2.26
C LEU A 22 7.48 -1.00 -1.64
N ASP A 23 8.41 -1.56 -2.42
CA ASP A 23 9.71 -2.00 -1.88
C ASP A 23 10.51 -0.82 -1.29
N TYR A 24 10.27 0.39 -1.77
CA TYR A 24 10.95 1.61 -1.32
C TYR A 24 10.07 2.48 -0.42
N PHE A 25 8.76 2.49 -0.65
CA PHE A 25 7.83 3.36 0.08
C PHE A 25 7.24 2.74 1.35
N ASP A 26 7.35 1.43 1.58
CA ASP A 26 6.75 0.75 2.76
C ASP A 26 7.11 1.40 4.10
N GLY A 27 8.39 1.78 4.28
CA GLY A 27 8.85 2.49 5.47
C GLY A 27 8.18 3.86 5.71
N TYR A 28 7.74 4.51 4.63
CA TYR A 28 6.99 5.77 4.68
C TYR A 28 5.49 5.53 4.88
N LEU A 29 4.94 4.45 4.31
CA LEU A 29 3.54 4.04 4.36
C LEU A 29 3.09 3.74 5.79
N ARG A 30 3.92 3.04 6.57
CA ARG A 30 3.65 2.59 7.94
C ARG A 30 2.41 1.70 8.02
N ALA A 31 2.63 0.39 8.00
CA ALA A 31 1.59 -0.65 7.98
C ALA A 31 0.41 -0.37 8.91
N ASN A 32 0.66 0.02 10.16
CA ASN A 32 -0.41 0.31 11.12
C ASN A 32 -1.34 1.44 10.65
N ASN A 33 -0.80 2.58 10.22
CA ASN A 33 -1.62 3.71 9.82
C ASN A 33 -2.45 3.39 8.58
N PHE A 34 -1.84 2.70 7.61
CA PHE A 34 -2.52 2.27 6.39
C PHE A 34 -3.64 1.27 6.70
N MET A 35 -3.34 0.20 7.45
CA MET A 35 -4.32 -0.85 7.72
C MET A 35 -5.49 -0.36 8.59
N PHE A 36 -5.25 0.51 9.58
CA PHE A 36 -6.34 1.14 10.34
C PHE A 36 -7.22 2.02 9.44
N TRP A 37 -6.61 2.77 8.52
CA TRP A 37 -7.37 3.57 7.56
C TRP A 37 -8.19 2.69 6.61
N CYS A 38 -7.62 1.59 6.10
CA CYS A 38 -8.33 0.61 5.28
C CYS A 38 -9.51 0.00 6.03
N MET A 39 -9.38 -0.28 7.33
CA MET A 39 -10.50 -0.74 8.16
C MET A 39 -11.60 0.32 8.25
N GLY A 40 -11.24 1.58 8.49
CA GLY A 40 -12.18 2.71 8.52
C GLY A 40 -12.94 2.90 7.20
N ARG A 41 -12.26 2.66 6.08
CA ARG A 41 -12.81 2.72 4.71
C ARG A 41 -13.54 1.46 4.27
N ARG A 42 -13.49 0.39 5.07
CA ARG A 42 -14.05 -0.93 4.75
C ARG A 42 -13.40 -1.60 3.53
N TYR A 43 -12.14 -1.27 3.25
CA TYR A 43 -11.32 -2.03 2.31
C TYR A 43 -10.91 -3.40 2.85
N ILE A 44 -10.94 -3.56 4.18
CA ILE A 44 -10.72 -4.82 4.87
C ILE A 44 -11.88 -5.08 5.86
N SER A 45 -12.26 -6.34 6.01
CA SER A 45 -13.25 -6.75 7.01
C SER A 45 -12.67 -6.65 8.43
N LYS A 46 -13.54 -6.56 9.45
CA LYS A 46 -13.07 -6.56 10.85
C LYS A 46 -12.34 -7.86 11.23
N GLU A 47 -12.78 -8.98 10.65
CA GLU A 47 -12.17 -10.30 10.87
C GLU A 47 -10.76 -10.35 10.29
N ASN A 48 -10.60 -9.97 9.01
CA ASN A 48 -9.29 -9.94 8.37
C ASN A 48 -8.36 -8.91 9.00
N PHE A 49 -8.89 -7.76 9.44
CA PHE A 49 -8.10 -6.81 10.21
C PHE A 49 -7.60 -7.40 11.54
N GLY A 50 -8.44 -8.18 12.22
CA GLY A 50 -8.05 -8.89 13.44
C GLY A 50 -6.95 -9.93 13.19
N LEU A 51 -6.99 -10.63 12.04
CA LEU A 51 -5.92 -11.54 11.62
C LEU A 51 -4.61 -10.79 11.39
N TRP A 52 -4.65 -9.70 10.62
CA TRP A 52 -3.49 -8.84 10.39
C TRP A 52 -2.91 -8.33 11.72
N GLU A 53 -3.74 -7.80 12.63
CA GLU A 53 -3.29 -7.25 13.91
C GLU A 53 -2.59 -8.32 14.78
N ALA A 54 -3.11 -9.55 14.77
CA ALA A 54 -2.53 -10.67 15.50
C ALA A 54 -1.16 -11.10 14.96
N GLU A 55 -0.94 -10.97 13.65
CA GLU A 55 0.33 -11.27 12.98
C GLU A 55 1.33 -10.12 13.07
N TRP A 56 0.86 -8.88 12.95
CA TRP A 56 1.66 -7.67 13.14
C TRP A 56 2.27 -7.62 14.54
N ARG A 57 1.49 -7.95 15.59
CA ARG A 57 2.01 -8.07 16.97
C ARG A 57 3.10 -9.13 17.15
N LYS A 58 3.20 -10.08 16.22
CA LYS A 58 4.22 -11.14 16.21
C LYS A 58 5.36 -10.83 15.25
N SER A 59 5.39 -9.64 14.66
CA SER A 59 6.35 -9.23 13.62
C SER A 59 6.49 -10.25 12.51
N LYS A 60 5.34 -10.71 12.00
CA LYS A 60 5.30 -11.54 10.79
C LYS A 60 5.58 -10.68 9.57
N LEU A 61 6.39 -11.21 8.65
CA LEU A 61 6.79 -10.51 7.42
C LEU A 61 5.57 -10.05 6.63
N GLU A 62 4.57 -10.91 6.51
CA GLU A 62 3.35 -10.69 5.76
C GLU A 62 2.50 -9.54 6.31
N ALA A 63 2.63 -9.25 7.61
CA ALA A 63 1.93 -8.18 8.29
C ALA A 63 2.73 -6.87 8.38
N GLU A 64 4.04 -6.93 8.14
CA GLU A 64 4.95 -5.76 8.22
C GLU A 64 5.36 -5.22 6.85
N CYS A 65 5.41 -6.06 5.81
CA CYS A 65 5.84 -5.68 4.47
C CYS A 65 4.63 -5.37 3.56
N ALA A 66 4.61 -4.15 3.00
CA ALA A 66 3.51 -3.65 2.15
C ALA A 66 3.15 -4.58 1.01
N ASN A 67 4.14 -5.21 0.38
CA ASN A 67 3.91 -6.13 -0.73
C ASN A 67 3.09 -7.38 -0.36
N TYR A 68 2.90 -7.69 0.92
CA TYR A 68 2.02 -8.77 1.34
C TYR A 68 0.64 -8.30 1.79
N TYR A 69 0.55 -7.19 2.52
CA TYR A 69 -0.74 -6.72 3.05
C TYR A 69 -1.50 -5.81 2.08
N VAL A 70 -0.85 -5.22 1.07
CA VAL A 70 -1.52 -4.40 0.05
C VAL A 70 -2.14 -5.26 -1.06
N CYS A 71 -1.36 -6.13 -1.69
CA CYS A 71 -1.82 -7.00 -2.77
C CYS A 71 -1.15 -8.37 -2.66
N SER A 72 -1.90 -9.44 -2.44
CA SER A 72 -1.31 -10.79 -2.28
C SER A 72 -2.31 -11.89 -2.57
N GLU A 73 -1.79 -12.98 -3.12
CA GLU A 73 -2.51 -14.24 -3.34
C GLU A 73 -2.74 -14.99 -2.02
N ASP A 74 -1.70 -15.12 -1.20
CA ASP A 74 -1.69 -16.03 -0.06
C ASP A 74 -2.07 -15.35 1.26
N THR A 75 -1.90 -14.02 1.38
CA THR A 75 -2.11 -13.32 2.64
C THR A 75 -3.61 -13.12 2.92
N PRO A 76 -4.22 -13.74 3.95
CA PRO A 76 -5.67 -13.72 4.15
C PRO A 76 -6.26 -12.32 4.34
N TYR A 77 -5.43 -11.40 4.84
CA TYR A 77 -5.78 -10.03 5.15
C TYR A 77 -5.20 -9.01 4.15
N ALA A 78 -4.75 -9.46 2.97
CA ALA A 78 -4.40 -8.54 1.90
C ALA A 78 -5.60 -7.64 1.56
N ILE A 79 -5.34 -6.36 1.32
CA ILE A 79 -6.37 -5.40 0.93
C ILE A 79 -6.96 -5.76 -0.44
N VAL A 80 -6.10 -6.15 -1.38
CA VAL A 80 -6.51 -6.72 -2.65
C VAL A 80 -6.04 -8.17 -2.72
N LYS A 81 -6.99 -9.09 -2.84
CA LYS A 81 -6.74 -10.49 -3.18
C LYS A 81 -6.59 -10.61 -4.68
N THR A 82 -5.60 -11.36 -5.11
CA THR A 82 -5.27 -11.60 -6.52
C THR A 82 -4.87 -13.06 -6.71
N ASP A 83 -4.99 -13.59 -7.92
CA ASP A 83 -4.40 -14.88 -8.29
C ASP A 83 -2.96 -14.73 -8.82
N ASP A 84 -2.55 -13.50 -9.15
CA ASP A 84 -1.18 -13.10 -9.49
C ASP A 84 -1.04 -11.59 -9.30
N ARG A 85 -0.09 -11.16 -8.45
CA ARG A 85 0.10 -9.73 -8.10
C ARG A 85 0.54 -8.85 -9.27
N TYR A 86 0.96 -9.45 -10.38
CA TYR A 86 1.28 -8.73 -11.62
C TYR A 86 0.09 -8.61 -12.58
N LEU A 87 -1.10 -9.10 -12.20
CA LEU A 87 -2.32 -8.81 -12.93
C LEU A 87 -2.62 -7.32 -12.87
N GLU A 88 -2.62 -6.69 -14.04
CA GLU A 88 -2.70 -5.24 -14.21
C GLU A 88 -3.88 -4.62 -13.47
N ASP A 89 -5.06 -5.25 -13.50
CA ASP A 89 -6.26 -4.71 -12.86
C ASP A 89 -6.21 -4.74 -11.33
N ASP A 90 -5.70 -5.83 -10.74
CA ASP A 90 -5.60 -5.99 -9.28
C ASP A 90 -4.46 -5.15 -8.72
N TRP A 91 -3.33 -5.10 -9.43
CA TRP A 91 -2.25 -4.15 -9.15
C TRP A 91 -2.76 -2.71 -9.18
N LYS A 92 -3.41 -2.27 -10.28
CA LYS A 92 -3.97 -0.91 -10.39
C LYS A 92 -4.92 -0.58 -9.24
N LYS A 93 -5.79 -1.53 -8.89
CA LYS A 93 -6.74 -1.38 -7.79
C LYS A 93 -6.02 -1.19 -6.46
N ALA A 94 -4.99 -1.99 -6.18
CA ALA A 94 -4.24 -1.91 -4.93
C ALA A 94 -3.50 -0.57 -4.81
N TYR A 95 -2.82 -0.14 -5.86
CA TYR A 95 -2.09 1.13 -5.85
C TYR A 95 -3.01 2.34 -5.89
N MET A 96 -4.21 2.24 -6.45
CA MET A 96 -5.23 3.27 -6.31
C MET A 96 -5.67 3.46 -4.85
N ILE A 97 -5.76 2.38 -4.07
CA ILE A 97 -6.06 2.45 -2.62
C ILE A 97 -4.90 3.10 -1.87
N VAL A 98 -3.65 2.76 -2.20
CA VAL A 98 -2.45 3.43 -1.65
C VAL A 98 -2.45 4.92 -2.00
N ALA A 99 -2.74 5.27 -3.24
CA ALA A 99 -2.80 6.66 -3.69
C ALA A 99 -3.92 7.44 -2.98
N GLU A 100 -5.09 6.83 -2.78
CA GLU A 100 -6.17 7.43 -1.98
C GLU A 100 -5.69 7.68 -0.55
N PHE A 101 -5.08 6.70 0.13
CA PHE A 101 -4.54 6.89 1.48
C PHE A 101 -3.55 8.05 1.57
N ILE A 102 -2.61 8.13 0.63
CA ILE A 102 -1.62 9.21 0.58
C ILE A 102 -2.33 10.57 0.41
N SER A 103 -3.31 10.65 -0.49
CA SER A 103 -4.02 11.89 -0.82
C SER A 103 -4.81 12.49 0.35
N GLU A 104 -5.26 11.65 1.29
CA GLU A 104 -6.11 12.09 2.40
C GLU A 104 -5.37 12.69 3.59
N SER A 105 -4.03 12.73 3.53
CA SER A 105 -3.22 13.21 4.64
C SER A 105 -2.10 14.12 4.16
N PRO A 106 -2.06 15.40 4.61
CA PRO A 106 -0.95 16.30 4.33
C PRO A 106 0.41 15.73 4.76
N THR A 107 0.45 14.86 5.77
CA THR A 107 1.69 14.19 6.19
C THR A 107 2.16 13.16 5.17
N TYR A 108 1.25 12.35 4.62
CA TYR A 108 1.61 11.37 3.60
C TYR A 108 1.89 12.01 2.24
N ILE A 109 1.15 13.05 1.85
CA ILE A 109 1.48 13.90 0.71
C ILE A 109 2.92 14.39 0.83
N ARG A 110 3.30 14.98 1.97
CA ARG A 110 4.67 15.48 2.18
C ARG A 110 5.72 14.37 2.09
N ARG A 111 5.45 13.18 2.66
CA ARG A 111 6.36 12.03 2.59
C ARG A 111 6.53 11.54 1.16
N PHE A 112 5.44 11.45 0.42
CA PHE A 112 5.43 11.05 -0.98
C PHE A 112 6.18 12.05 -1.85
N THR A 113 5.95 13.36 -1.68
CA THR A 113 6.72 14.39 -2.38
C THR A 113 8.22 14.28 -2.08
N LYS A 114 8.59 14.11 -0.82
CA LYS A 114 9.99 13.95 -0.40
C LYS A 114 10.62 12.69 -1.02
N PHE A 115 9.89 11.57 -1.03
CA PHE A 115 10.34 10.34 -1.67
C PHE A 115 10.65 10.55 -3.17
N LEU A 116 9.77 11.22 -3.90
CA LEU A 116 9.99 11.51 -5.33
C LEU A 116 11.14 12.51 -5.58
N GLU A 117 11.32 13.48 -4.70
CA GLU A 117 12.39 14.49 -4.81
C GLU A 117 13.77 13.93 -4.47
N GLU A 118 13.86 12.95 -3.56
CA GLU A 118 15.13 12.39 -3.11
C GLU A 118 15.74 11.41 -4.13
N GLY A 119 14.94 10.84 -5.04
CA GLY A 119 15.44 10.15 -6.24
C GLY A 119 16.35 8.94 -6.01
N GLU A 120 16.50 8.48 -4.76
CA GLU A 120 17.12 7.27 -4.18
C GLU A 120 17.48 7.54 -2.71
#